data_AF-A0AAD9GZ49-F1
#
_entry.id   AF-A0AAD9GZ49-F1
#
_cell.length_a   1.000
_cell.length_b   1.000
_cell.length_c   1.000
_cell.angle_alpha   90.00
_cell.angle_beta   90.00
_cell.angle_gamma   90.00
#
_symmetry.space_group_name_H-M   'P 1'
#
loop_
_entity.id
_entity.type
_entity.pdbx_description
1 polymer ?
#
loop_
_entity_poly.entity_id
_entity_poly.type
_entity_poly.pdbx_seq_one_letter_code
_entity_poly.pdbx_strand_id
1 'polypeptide(L)' 'MAACQVEKKLLVAAAKNGLVIPCDVEATAFLLAHPRGAYTAARTVQQTKIFDYEAHIRRLGLSPLK' A
#
# COMPACT_ATOMS: atom_id res chain seq x y z
N MET A 1 9.81 -36.34 -1.41
CA MET A 1 10.59 -35.14 -1.76
C MET A 1 9.93 -33.96 -1.06
N ALA A 2 10.59 -33.40 -0.05
CA ALA A 2 10.09 -32.21 0.64
C ALA A 2 10.28 -31.01 -0.30
N ALA A 3 9.19 -30.33 -0.66
CA ALA A 3 9.27 -29.10 -1.44
C ALA A 3 9.93 -28.04 -0.55
N CYS A 4 11.13 -27.60 -0.93
CA CYS A 4 11.74 -26.39 -0.37
C CYS A 4 10.84 -25.23 -0.74
N GLN A 5 9.90 -24.87 0.15
CA GLN A 5 9.15 -23.63 0.03
C GLN A 5 10.17 -22.51 0.21
N VAL A 6 10.56 -21.89 -0.91
CA VAL A 6 11.28 -20.63 -0.89
C VAL A 6 10.34 -19.65 -0.19
N GLU A 7 10.63 -19.30 1.06
CA GLU A 7 9.97 -18.20 1.75
C GLU A 7 10.21 -16.95 0.91
N LYS A 8 9.24 -16.63 0.04
CA LYS A 8 9.21 -15.35 -0.63
C LYS A 8 9.04 -14.31 0.47
N LYS A 9 10.13 -13.65 0.82
CA LYS A 9 10.14 -12.49 1.69
C LYS A 9 9.17 -11.48 1.07
N LEU A 10 7.98 -11.37 1.64
CA LEU A 10 6.94 -10.44 1.19
C LEU A 10 7.49 -9.03 1.37
N LEU A 11 7.96 -8.44 0.28
CA LEU A 11 8.53 -7.08 0.26
C LEU A 11 7.42 -6.02 0.39
N VAL A 12 6.18 -6.37 0.01
CA VAL A 12 5.03 -5.48 -0.02
C VAL A 12 3.80 -6.23 0.51
N ALA A 13 3.08 -5.61 1.44
CA ALA A 13 1.78 -6.09 1.91
C ALA A 13 0.73 -5.02 1.59
N ALA A 14 -0.45 -5.45 1.16
CA ALA A 14 -1.59 -4.56 0.99
C ALA A 14 -2.57 -4.73 2.16
N ALA A 15 -3.32 -3.68 2.46
CA ALA A 15 -4.37 -3.74 3.47
C ALA A 15 -5.70 -3.36 2.81
N LYS A 16 -6.73 -4.18 3.04
CA LYS A 16 -8.09 -3.94 2.54
C LYS A 16 -9.09 -4.28 3.63
N ASN A 17 -9.98 -3.35 3.96
CA ASN A 17 -11.02 -3.53 4.98
C ASN A 17 -10.49 -4.03 6.33
N GLY A 18 -9.33 -3.53 6.76
CA GLY A 18 -8.68 -3.93 8.02
C GLY A 18 -7.93 -5.26 7.97
N LEU A 19 -7.90 -5.94 6.83
CA LEU A 19 -7.18 -7.20 6.65
C LEU A 19 -5.90 -6.99 5.84
N VAL A 20 -4.82 -7.64 6.28
CA VAL A 20 -3.55 -7.68 5.56
C VAL A 20 -3.63 -8.81 4.53
N ILE A 21 -3.28 -8.50 3.28
CA ILE A 21 -3.23 -9.44 2.17
C ILE A 21 -1.84 -9.42 1.51
N PRO A 22 -1.32 -10.58 1.10
CA PRO A 22 -0.06 -10.63 0.35
C PRO A 22 -0.23 -9.88 -0.97
N CYS A 23 0.76 -9.05 -1.32
CA CYS A 23 0.73 -8.26 -2.54
C CYS A 23 2.01 -8.48 -3.34
N ASP A 24 1.88 -9.17 -4.47
CA ASP A 24 2.98 -9.36 -5.42
C ASP A 24 3.08 -8.21 -6.44
N VAL A 25 2.16 -7.24 -6.37
CA VAL A 25 2.08 -6.11 -7.29
C VAL A 25 2.86 -4.92 -6.74
N GLU A 26 3.76 -4.38 -7.56
CA GLU A 26 4.50 -3.17 -7.24
C GLU A 26 3.55 -1.94 -7.23
N ALA A 27 3.77 -1.02 -6.29
CA ALA A 27 2.84 0.08 -6.02
C ALA A 27 2.66 1.02 -7.23
N THR A 28 3.74 1.34 -7.94
CA THR A 28 3.70 2.19 -9.15
C THR A 28 2.92 1.52 -10.26
N ALA A 29 3.17 0.23 -10.52
CA ALA A 29 2.43 -0.56 -11.49
C ALA A 29 0.92 -0.59 -11.16
N PHE A 30 0.56 -0.74 -9.89
CA PHE A 30 -0.83 -0.71 -9.45
C PHE A 30 -1.51 0.65 -9.74
N LEU A 31 -0.85 1.75 -9.41
CA LEU A 31 -1.34 3.11 -9.65
C LEU A 31 -1.54 3.41 -11.14
N LEU A 32 -0.60 2.97 -11.99
CA LEU A 32 -0.66 3.17 -13.43
C LEU A 32 -1.78 2.33 -14.07
N ALA A 33 -2.04 1.12 -13.56
CA ALA A 33 -3.12 0.27 -14.05
C ALA A 33 -4.53 0.80 -13.67
N HIS A 34 -4.64 1.59 -12.60
CA HIS A 34 -5.90 2.12 -12.09
C HIS A 34 -5.87 3.66 -12.03
N PRO A 35 -5.86 4.35 -13.18
CA PRO A 35 -5.67 5.80 -13.24
C PRO A 35 -6.84 6.61 -12.66
N ARG A 36 -8.01 5.99 -12.49
CA ARG A 36 -9.17 6.60 -11.84
C ARG A 36 -9.14 6.32 -10.34
N GLY A 37 -9.41 7.35 -9.55
CA GLY A 37 -9.39 7.28 -8.08
C GLY A 37 -8.42 8.28 -7.45
N ALA A 38 -8.54 8.43 -6.12
CA ALA A 38 -7.65 9.24 -5.32
C ALA A 38 -6.63 8.35 -4.61
N TYR A 39 -5.37 8.75 -4.65
CA TYR A 39 -4.27 8.01 -4.04
C TYR A 39 -3.37 8.95 -3.24
N THR A 40 -2.80 8.43 -2.15
CA THR A 40 -1.89 9.19 -1.29
C THR A 40 -0.72 8.28 -0.92
N ALA A 41 0.51 8.80 -1.03
CA ALA A 41 1.71 8.15 -0.54
C ALA A 41 2.16 8.84 0.75
N ALA A 42 2.56 8.04 1.73
CA ALA A 42 3.10 8.49 3.00
C ALA A 42 4.33 7.67 3.37
N ARG A 43 5.23 8.26 4.18
CA ARG A 43 6.45 7.58 4.65
C ARG A 43 6.31 7.19 6.10
N THR A 44 6.95 6.09 6.47
CA THR A 44 7.06 5.68 7.88
C THR A 44 8.29 6.27 8.53
N VAL A 45 8.16 6.78 9.75
CA VAL A 45 9.29 7.11 10.63
C VAL A 45 9.65 5.85 11.41
N GLN A 46 10.93 5.46 11.34
CA GLN A 46 11.45 4.26 12.03
C GLN A 46 10.61 2.99 11.76
N GLN A 47 9.97 2.88 10.59
CA GLN A 47 9.11 1.76 10.19
C GLN A 47 7.93 1.45 11.14
N THR A 48 7.60 2.34 12.08
CA THR A 48 6.60 2.09 13.14
C THR A 48 5.39 3.01 13.05
N LYS A 49 5.57 4.23 12.55
CA LYS A 49 4.51 5.25 12.49
C LYS A 49 4.51 5.94 11.14
N ILE A 50 3.32 6.26 10.63
CA ILE A 50 3.19 7.05 9.41
C ILE A 50 3.41 8.52 9.77
N PHE A 51 4.34 9.18 9.06
CA PHE A 51 4.58 10.61 9.22
C PHE A 51 3.35 11.40 8.75
N ASP A 52 2.89 12.34 9.57
CA ASP A 52 1.78 13.25 9.26
C ASP A 52 0.53 12.55 8.69
N TYR A 53 0.15 11.45 9.33
CA TYR A 53 -0.96 10.59 8.90
C TYR A 53 -2.27 11.37 8.63
N GLU A 54 -2.64 12.26 9.54
CA GLU A 54 -3.88 13.04 9.45
C GLU A 54 -3.92 13.96 8.21
N ALA A 55 -2.81 14.59 7.85
CA ALA A 55 -2.74 15.41 6.65
C ALA A 55 -2.91 14.57 5.38
N HIS A 56 -2.30 13.37 5.35
CA HIS A 56 -2.44 12.44 4.22
C HIS A 56 -3.89 11.96 4.05
N ILE A 57 -4.61 11.67 5.14
CA ILE A 57 -6.01 11.26 5.11
C ILE A 57 -6.92 12.42 4.69
N ARG A 58 -6.73 13.63 5.25
CA ARG A 58 -7.51 14.80 4.83
C ARG A 58 -7.33 15.11 3.35
N ARG A 59 -6.09 15.05 2.85
CA ARG A 59 -5.80 15.22 1.42
C ARG A 59 -6.57 14.20 0.58
N LEU A 60 -6.60 12.95 1.01
CA LEU A 60 -7.30 11.88 0.30
C LEU A 60 -8.81 12.13 0.28
N GLY A 61 -9.42 12.50 1.41
CA GLY A 61 -10.86 12.78 1.50
C GLY A 61 -11.32 14.02 0.73
N LEU A 62 -10.44 15.01 0.57
CA LEU A 62 -10.71 16.22 -0.22
C LEU A 62 -10.38 16.06 -1.72
N SER A 63 -9.72 14.96 -2.10
CA SER A 63 -9.35 14.74 -3.50
C SER A 63 -10.61 14.41 -4.31
N PRO A 64 -10.95 15.20 -5.35
CA PRO A 64 -12.08 14.90 -6.21
C PRO A 64 -11.82 13.60 -6.97
N LEU A 65 -12.80 12.69 -6.96
CA LEU A 65 -12.78 11.49 -7.79
C LEU A 65 -12.86 11.94 -9.27
N LYS A 66 -11.77 11.72 -10.01
CA LYS A 66 -11.71 11.92 -11.46
C LYS A 66 -12.00 10.62 -12.20
#